data_AF-A0A2D4XC99-F1
#
_entry.id   AF-A0A2D4XC99-F1
#
_cell.length_a   1.000
_cell.length_b   1.000
_cell.length_c   1.000
_cell.angle_alpha   90.00
_cell.angle_beta   90.00
_cell.angle_gamma   90.00
#
_symmetry.space_group_name_H-M   'P 1'
#
loop_
_entity.id
_entity.type
_entity.pdbx_description
1 polymer ?
#
loop_
_entity_poly.entity_id
_entity_poly.type
_entity_poly.pdbx_seq_one_letter_code
_entity_poly.pdbx_strand_id
1 'polypeptide(L)'
;MHTRAMSRIISFSGDNEFLDSLDSMVEETGYKNRSMFLRDASFHFADISRGDLGNMEDDSETEGVMVIFYQHGVESKILDIRHSNSVEVSSFHHNCLTESHTCVDTLQIRGQVSSLRDIVSRLRSTNDVDRVSFVPAPIREAGCC
;
A
#
# COMPACT_ATOMS: atom_id res chain seq x y z
N MET A 1 -17.34 -30.70 1.58
CA MET A 1 -18.21 -30.03 2.56
C MET A 1 -17.63 -28.64 2.79
N HIS A 2 -18.33 -27.58 2.38
CA HIS A 2 -17.86 -26.20 2.58
C HIS A 2 -18.11 -25.78 4.03
N THR A 3 -17.06 -25.63 4.81
CA THR A 3 -17.12 -25.03 6.14
C THR A 3 -17.61 -23.59 5.98
N ARG A 4 -18.83 -23.28 6.42
CA ARG A 4 -19.31 -21.89 6.51
C ARG A 4 -18.29 -21.12 7.36
N ALA A 5 -17.68 -20.09 6.79
CA ALA A 5 -16.87 -19.15 7.55
C ALA A 5 -17.75 -18.57 8.66
N MET A 6 -17.45 -18.93 9.91
CA MET A 6 -18.21 -18.47 11.09
C MET A 6 -17.95 -16.97 11.28
N SER A 7 -18.95 -16.13 11.02
CA SER A 7 -18.88 -14.73 11.42
C SER A 7 -19.04 -14.62 12.94
N ARG A 8 -18.18 -13.84 13.57
CA ARG A 8 -18.27 -13.51 15.00
C ARG A 8 -18.81 -12.09 15.15
N ILE A 9 -19.71 -11.90 16.09
CA ILE A 9 -20.23 -10.57 16.45
C ILE A 9 -19.28 -9.97 17.48
N ILE A 10 -18.84 -8.73 17.21
CA ILE A 10 -18.16 -7.88 18.17
C ILE A 10 -19.09 -6.73 18.54
N SER A 11 -19.16 -6.40 19.83
CA SER A 11 -19.95 -5.27 20.33
C SER A 11 -19.06 -4.04 20.45
N PHE A 12 -19.53 -2.90 19.94
CA PHE A 12 -18.87 -1.61 20.05
C PHE A 12 -19.80 -0.62 20.77
N SER A 13 -19.24 0.21 21.64
CA SER A 13 -19.98 1.23 22.38
C SER A 13 -19.62 2.62 21.85
N GLY A 14 -20.63 3.42 21.57
CA GLY A 14 -20.51 4.82 21.18
C GLY A 14 -21.78 5.57 21.60
N ASP A 15 -21.69 6.89 21.69
CA ASP A 15 -22.87 7.74 21.87
C ASP A 15 -23.66 7.85 20.55
N ASN A 16 -24.86 8.45 20.61
CA ASN A 16 -25.72 8.57 19.44
C ASN A 16 -25.07 9.39 18.33
N GLU A 17 -24.34 10.46 18.70
CA GLU A 17 -23.67 11.33 17.72
C GLU A 17 -22.61 10.57 16.91
N PHE A 18 -21.79 9.76 17.58
CA PHE A 18 -20.84 8.88 16.92
C PHE A 18 -21.53 7.85 16.01
N LEU A 19 -22.61 7.22 16.49
CA LEU A 19 -23.31 6.19 15.71
C LEU A 19 -23.97 6.77 14.44
N ASP A 20 -24.54 7.97 14.54
CA ASP A 20 -25.12 8.69 13.38
C ASP A 20 -24.02 9.10 12.38
N SER A 21 -22.88 9.57 12.88
CA SER A 21 -21.71 9.86 12.05
C SER A 21 -21.15 8.61 11.37
N LEU A 22 -21.10 7.48 12.07
CA LEU A 22 -20.67 6.20 11.51
C LEU A 22 -21.58 5.74 10.38
N ASP A 23 -22.89 5.87 10.53
CA ASP A 23 -23.84 5.55 9.45
C ASP A 23 -23.63 6.43 8.22
N SER A 24 -23.47 7.74 8.44
CA SER A 24 -23.21 8.69 7.36
C SER A 24 -21.91 8.34 6.63
N MET A 25 -20.83 8.03 7.37
CA MET A 25 -19.57 7.59 6.77
C MET A 25 -19.73 6.31 5.94
N VAL A 26 -20.50 5.33 6.41
CA VAL A 26 -20.76 4.07 5.69
C VAL A 26 -21.49 4.34 4.36
N GLU A 27 -22.49 5.22 4.37
CA GLU A 27 -23.25 5.60 3.18
C GLU A 27 -22.41 6.38 2.16
N GLU A 28 -21.69 7.41 2.60
CA GLU A 28 -20.87 8.27 1.74
C GLU A 28 -19.72 7.51 1.06
N THR A 29 -19.15 6.52 1.76
CA THR A 29 -18.05 5.68 1.23
C THR A 29 -18.54 4.51 0.38
N GLY A 30 -19.86 4.27 0.32
CA GLY A 30 -20.46 3.22 -0.53
C GLY A 30 -20.33 1.80 0.02
N TYR A 31 -19.99 1.62 1.30
CA TYR A 31 -19.94 0.30 1.92
C TYR A 31 -21.35 -0.27 2.13
N LYS A 32 -21.53 -1.56 1.86
CA LYS A 32 -22.82 -2.25 1.99
C LYS A 32 -23.34 -2.34 3.43
N ASN A 33 -22.44 -2.34 4.42
CA ASN A 33 -22.79 -2.42 5.83
C ASN A 33 -21.64 -1.96 6.74
N ARG A 34 -21.97 -1.60 7.98
CA ARG A 34 -21.03 -1.20 9.04
C ARG A 34 -19.89 -2.22 9.23
N SER A 35 -20.18 -3.52 9.16
CA SER A 35 -19.17 -4.57 9.40
C SER A 35 -18.12 -4.67 8.29
N MET A 36 -18.40 -4.20 7.07
CA MET A 36 -17.40 -4.08 6.01
C MET A 36 -16.58 -2.81 6.20
N PHE A 37 -17.24 -1.67 6.41
CA PHE A 37 -16.59 -0.40 6.68
C PHE A 37 -15.63 -0.50 7.87
N LEU A 38 -16.10 -0.98 9.03
CA LEU A 38 -15.30 -1.09 10.24
C LEU A 38 -14.14 -2.08 10.09
N ARG A 39 -14.30 -3.13 9.27
CA ARG A 39 -13.23 -4.08 9.00
C ARG A 39 -12.11 -3.43 8.21
N ASP A 40 -12.46 -2.76 7.11
CA ASP A 40 -11.49 -2.10 6.26
C ASP A 40 -10.86 -0.89 6.97
N ALA A 41 -11.65 -0.12 7.73
CA ALA A 41 -11.15 0.95 8.58
C ALA A 41 -10.19 0.43 9.67
N SER A 42 -10.48 -0.74 10.27
CA SER A 42 -9.58 -1.36 11.24
C SER A 42 -8.26 -1.81 10.60
N PHE A 43 -8.31 -2.39 9.40
CA PHE A 43 -7.09 -2.74 8.65
C PHE A 43 -6.31 -1.51 8.24
N HIS A 44 -6.97 -0.50 7.67
CA HIS A 44 -6.34 0.76 7.29
C HIS A 44 -5.70 1.47 8.49
N PHE A 45 -6.38 1.52 9.63
CA PHE A 45 -5.82 2.07 10.86
C PHE A 45 -4.65 1.22 11.38
N ALA A 46 -4.75 -0.10 11.32
CA ALA A 46 -3.66 -1.00 11.71
C ALA A 46 -2.45 -0.87 10.76
N ASP A 47 -2.67 -0.67 9.47
CA ASP A 47 -1.63 -0.47 8.45
C ASP A 47 -0.94 0.89 8.67
N ILE A 48 -1.69 1.96 8.94
CA ILE A 48 -1.12 3.26 9.35
C ILE A 48 -0.32 3.13 10.65
N SER A 49 -0.82 2.34 11.60
CA SER A 49 -0.18 2.17 12.92
C SER A 49 1.07 1.29 12.89
N ARG A 50 1.12 0.29 12.00
CA ARG A 50 2.32 -0.52 11.71
C ARG A 50 3.29 0.19 10.77
N GLY A 51 2.76 1.15 10.02
CA GLY A 51 3.45 2.28 9.44
C GLY A 51 3.92 2.12 8.01
N ASP A 52 4.12 3.29 7.40
CA ASP A 52 4.97 3.50 6.22
C ASP A 52 6.29 2.75 6.40
N LEU A 53 7.02 2.50 5.30
CA LEU A 53 8.28 1.74 5.33
C LEU A 53 9.17 2.13 6.50
N GLY A 54 9.18 3.40 6.93
CA GLY A 54 9.94 3.95 8.06
C GLY A 54 9.63 3.41 9.47
N ASN A 55 8.55 2.67 9.71
CA ASN A 55 8.24 2.12 11.05
C ASN A 55 8.43 0.58 11.16
N MET A 56 8.67 -0.10 10.03
CA MET A 56 8.88 -1.55 10.00
C MET A 56 10.30 -1.95 10.49
N GLU A 57 10.50 -3.19 10.92
CA GLU A 57 11.85 -3.67 11.28
C GLU A 57 12.71 -3.91 10.03
N ASP A 58 13.98 -3.50 10.06
CA ASP A 58 14.86 -3.48 8.87
C ASP A 58 15.11 -4.86 8.24
N ASP A 59 15.13 -5.90 9.06
CA ASP A 59 15.37 -7.30 8.70
C ASP A 59 14.08 -8.05 8.31
N SER A 60 12.92 -7.44 8.51
CA SER A 60 11.64 -8.02 8.09
C SER A 60 11.49 -7.97 6.56
N GLU A 61 10.89 -9.01 5.99
CA GLU A 61 10.48 -9.01 4.59
C GLU A 61 9.08 -8.40 4.43
N THR A 62 8.89 -7.65 3.34
CA THR A 62 7.58 -7.15 2.93
C THR A 62 7.45 -7.14 1.42
N GLU A 63 6.21 -7.13 0.95
CA GLU A 63 5.85 -6.97 -0.45
C GLU A 63 4.81 -5.87 -0.60
N GLY A 64 4.72 -5.28 -1.78
CA GLY A 64 3.78 -4.21 -2.03
C GLY A 64 3.89 -3.64 -3.43
N VAL A 65 3.31 -2.45 -3.61
CA VAL A 65 3.37 -1.69 -4.86
C VAL A 65 4.20 -0.43 -4.65
N MET A 66 5.28 -0.29 -5.39
CA MET A 66 6.03 0.96 -5.47
C MET A 66 5.51 1.80 -6.63
N VAL A 67 5.19 3.06 -6.36
CA VAL A 67 4.70 4.03 -7.34
C VAL A 67 5.71 5.16 -7.45
N ILE A 68 6.22 5.40 -8.66
CA ILE A 68 7.29 6.34 -8.93
C ILE A 68 6.79 7.32 -10.00
N PHE A 69 6.68 8.61 -9.67
CA PHE A 69 6.41 9.69 -10.61
C PHE A 69 7.71 10.41 -10.95
N TYR A 70 7.98 10.66 -12.22
CA TYR A 70 9.25 11.20 -12.68
C TYR A 70 9.15 11.85 -14.08
N GLN A 71 10.16 12.62 -14.44
CA GLN A 71 10.35 13.19 -15.78
C GLN A 71 11.29 12.33 -16.63
N HIS A 72 11.21 12.45 -17.95
CA HIS A 72 12.07 11.70 -18.87
C HIS A 72 13.57 11.84 -18.58
N GLY A 73 14.32 10.75 -18.72
CA GLY A 73 15.77 10.68 -18.48
C GLY A 73 16.16 9.89 -17.22
N VAL A 74 15.19 9.50 -16.39
CA VAL A 74 15.40 8.74 -15.15
C VAL A 74 15.17 7.22 -15.33
N GLU A 75 14.72 6.79 -16.50
CA GLU A 75 14.30 5.41 -16.77
C GLU A 75 15.39 4.38 -16.47
N SER A 76 16.66 4.72 -16.71
CA SER A 76 17.80 3.83 -16.45
C SER A 76 17.97 3.52 -14.96
N LYS A 77 17.75 4.50 -14.08
CA LYS A 77 17.83 4.30 -12.62
C LYS A 77 16.71 3.44 -12.09
N ILE A 78 15.51 3.54 -12.68
CA ILE A 78 14.38 2.68 -12.34
C ILE A 78 14.62 1.26 -12.86
N LEU A 79 15.24 1.14 -14.05
CA LEU A 79 15.65 -0.15 -14.60
C LEU A 79 16.70 -0.86 -13.73
N ASP A 80 17.65 -0.13 -13.14
CA ASP A 80 18.63 -0.70 -12.21
C ASP A 80 17.96 -1.34 -10.98
N ILE A 81 16.86 -0.76 -10.48
CA ILE A 81 16.09 -1.35 -9.37
C ILE A 81 15.48 -2.68 -9.79
N ARG A 82 14.94 -2.75 -11.00
CA ARG A 82 14.31 -3.97 -11.56
C ARG A 82 15.29 -5.10 -11.79
N HIS A 83 16.57 -4.79 -11.97
CA HIS A 83 17.66 -5.75 -12.12
C HIS A 83 18.49 -5.92 -10.85
N SER A 84 18.12 -5.27 -9.74
CA SER A 84 18.80 -5.43 -8.47
C SER A 84 18.60 -6.83 -7.92
N ASN A 85 19.65 -7.40 -7.33
CA ASN A 85 19.55 -8.66 -6.58
C ASN A 85 19.03 -8.46 -5.14
N SER A 86 18.81 -7.21 -4.71
CA SER A 86 18.38 -6.87 -3.34
C SER A 86 16.88 -6.94 -3.12
N VAL A 87 16.10 -7.04 -4.20
CA VAL A 87 14.64 -7.05 -4.23
C VAL A 87 14.16 -7.91 -5.38
N GLU A 88 12.96 -8.46 -5.26
CA GLU A 88 12.27 -9.17 -6.32
C GLU A 88 11.20 -8.24 -6.92
N VAL A 89 11.21 -8.05 -8.24
CA VAL A 89 10.16 -7.31 -8.96
C VAL A 89 9.38 -8.30 -9.82
N SER A 90 8.15 -8.58 -9.43
CA SER A 90 7.29 -9.55 -10.12
C SER A 90 6.53 -8.94 -11.31
N SER A 91 6.32 -7.61 -11.31
CA SER A 91 5.71 -6.89 -12.41
C SER A 91 6.07 -5.41 -12.43
N PHE A 92 6.01 -4.82 -13.61
CA PHE A 92 6.38 -3.43 -13.90
C PHE A 92 5.45 -2.88 -15.00
N HIS A 93 4.89 -1.69 -14.77
CA HIS A 93 4.09 -0.97 -15.76
C HIS A 93 4.53 0.50 -15.81
N HIS A 94 4.62 1.04 -17.02
CA HIS A 94 4.94 2.44 -17.29
C HIS A 94 3.78 3.12 -17.98
N ASN A 95 3.44 4.34 -17.56
CA ASN A 95 2.42 5.16 -18.19
C ASN A 95 2.87 6.62 -18.27
N CYS A 96 2.57 7.27 -19.40
CA CYS A 96 2.73 8.73 -19.53
C CYS A 96 1.40 9.42 -19.19
N LEU A 97 1.40 10.27 -18.16
CA LEU A 97 0.25 11.08 -17.77
C LEU A 97 0.34 12.44 -18.48
N THR A 98 -0.50 12.63 -19.49
CA THR A 98 -0.42 13.77 -20.41
C THR A 98 -0.81 15.10 -19.76
N GLU A 99 -1.83 15.11 -18.89
CA GLU A 99 -2.31 16.33 -18.23
C GLU A 99 -1.30 16.91 -17.24
N SER A 100 -0.66 16.04 -16.47
CA SER A 100 0.34 16.43 -15.48
C SER A 100 1.77 16.47 -16.02
N HIS A 101 1.96 16.11 -17.30
CA HIS A 101 3.28 16.03 -17.94
C HIS A 101 4.30 15.23 -17.11
N THR A 102 3.94 14.03 -16.66
CA THR A 102 4.81 13.18 -15.83
C THR A 102 4.67 11.72 -16.26
N CYS A 103 5.74 10.95 -16.12
CA CYS A 103 5.70 9.50 -16.23
C CYS A 103 5.38 8.89 -14.86
N VAL A 104 4.70 7.74 -14.87
CA VAL A 104 4.48 6.94 -13.66
C VAL A 104 4.83 5.49 -13.91
N ASP A 105 5.69 4.95 -13.04
CA ASP A 105 5.97 3.53 -12.97
C ASP A 105 5.31 2.92 -11.73
N THR A 106 4.67 1.77 -11.91
CA THR A 106 4.16 0.93 -10.81
C THR A 106 4.87 -0.41 -10.82
N LEU A 107 5.48 -0.78 -9.69
CA LEU A 107 6.24 -2.01 -9.51
C LEU A 107 5.60 -2.86 -8.41
N GLN A 108 5.25 -4.09 -8.72
CA GLN A 108 5.01 -5.11 -7.70
C GLN A 108 6.37 -5.62 -7.23
N ILE A 109 6.72 -5.31 -5.98
CA ILE A 109 8.07 -5.48 -5.45
C ILE A 109 8.03 -6.13 -4.06
N ARG A 110 8.98 -7.04 -3.81
CA ARG A 110 9.21 -7.72 -2.55
C ARG A 110 10.67 -7.63 -2.14
N GLY A 111 10.93 -7.53 -0.83
CA GLY A 111 12.28 -7.69 -0.29
C GLY A 111 12.35 -7.29 1.18
N GLN A 112 13.57 -7.27 1.72
CA GLN A 112 13.82 -6.75 3.07
C GLN A 112 13.46 -5.26 3.13
N VAL A 113 12.85 -4.85 4.26
CA VAL A 113 12.45 -3.46 4.52
C VAL A 113 13.63 -2.50 4.36
N SER A 114 14.81 -2.86 4.85
CA SER A 114 16.04 -2.08 4.68
C SER A 114 16.37 -1.83 3.20
N SER A 115 16.38 -2.86 2.36
CA SER A 115 16.59 -2.74 0.91
C SER A 115 15.55 -1.83 0.25
N LEU A 116 14.27 -1.96 0.62
CA LEU A 116 13.19 -1.14 0.07
C LEU A 116 13.31 0.33 0.51
N ARG A 117 13.69 0.58 1.78
CA ARG A 117 13.99 1.93 2.29
C ARG A 117 15.15 2.57 1.53
N ASP A 118 16.22 1.82 1.29
CA ASP A 118 17.38 2.30 0.54
C ASP A 118 17.01 2.68 -0.90
N ILE A 119 16.21 1.86 -1.56
CA ILE A 119 15.68 2.15 -2.91
C ILE A 119 14.86 3.44 -2.88
N VAL A 120 13.90 3.57 -1.95
CA VAL A 120 13.07 4.77 -1.82
C VAL A 120 13.91 6.00 -1.56
N SER A 121 14.91 5.91 -0.67
CA SER A 121 15.84 7.00 -0.35
C SER A 121 16.67 7.44 -1.57
N ARG A 122 17.21 6.48 -2.33
CA ARG A 122 17.98 6.75 -3.55
C ARG A 122 17.14 7.36 -4.67
N LEU A 123 15.89 6.92 -4.82
CA LEU A 123 14.97 7.50 -5.80
C LEU A 123 14.55 8.92 -5.39
N ARG A 124 14.22 9.15 -4.12
CA ARG A 124 13.87 10.49 -3.62
C ARG A 124 15.00 11.50 -3.75
N SER A 125 16.25 11.05 -3.75
CA SER A 125 17.45 11.89 -3.94
C SER A 125 17.91 11.98 -5.40
N THR A 126 17.17 11.36 -6.33
CA THR A 126 17.48 11.43 -7.76
C THR A 126 16.76 12.62 -8.38
N ASN A 127 17.53 13.48 -9.08
CA ASN A 127 16.96 14.54 -9.91
C ASN A 127 15.92 13.96 -10.87
N ASP A 128 14.87 14.75 -11.09
CA ASP A 128 13.78 14.43 -12.01
C ASP A 128 12.86 13.28 -11.55
N VAL A 129 13.01 12.81 -10.30
CA VAL A 129 11.97 12.02 -9.60
C VAL A 129 11.08 12.98 -8.81
N ASP A 130 9.81 13.04 -9.18
CA ASP A 130 8.82 13.93 -8.56
C ASP A 130 8.29 13.35 -7.24
N ARG A 131 7.97 12.04 -7.23
CA ARG A 131 7.37 11.39 -6.06
C ARG A 131 7.62 9.89 -6.05
N VAL A 132 7.94 9.35 -4.88
CA VAL A 132 8.05 7.91 -4.63
C VAL A 132 7.17 7.51 -3.45
N SER A 133 6.29 6.54 -3.67
CA SER A 133 5.45 5.94 -2.64
C SER A 133 5.63 4.43 -2.65
N PHE A 134 5.60 3.82 -1.47
CA PHE A 134 5.46 2.39 -1.32
C PHE A 134 4.14 2.11 -0.61
N VAL A 135 3.32 1.25 -1.19
CA VAL A 135 2.07 0.78 -0.58
C VAL A 135 2.30 -0.67 -0.18
N PRO A 136 2.52 -0.96 1.12
CA PRO A 136 2.71 -2.32 1.58
C PRO A 136 1.45 -3.15 1.29
N ALA A 137 1.64 -4.42 0.96
CA ALA A 137 0.54 -5.38 0.89
C ALA A 137 -0.05 -5.56 2.30
N PRO A 138 -1.38 -5.75 2.42
CA PRO A 138 -2.01 -6.01 3.71
C PRO A 138 -1.45 -7.28 4.35
N ILE A 139 -1.05 -7.19 5.61
CA ILE A 139 -0.61 -8.37 6.37
C ILE A 139 -1.84 -9.19 6.75
N ARG A 140 -1.95 -10.42 6.22
CA ARG A 140 -3.04 -11.35 6.53
C ARG A 140 -2.49 -12.75 6.80
N GLU A 141 -3.03 -13.42 7.83
CA GLU A 141 -2.69 -14.82 8.14
C GLU A 141 -3.40 -15.83 7.23
N ALA A 142 -4.43 -15.40 6.48
CA ALA A 142 -5.19 -16.23 5.57
C ALA A 142 -5.69 -15.43 4.34
N GLY A 143 -5.75 -16.06 3.17
CA GLY A 143 -6.04 -15.39 1.91
C GLY A 143 -6.35 -16.35 0.75
N CYS A 144 -6.35 -15.81 -0.47
CA CYS A 144 -6.71 -16.53 -1.69
C CYS A 144 -5.59 -17.44 -2.23
N CYS A 145 -4.43 -17.44 -1.57
CA CYS A 145 -3.21 -18.13 -1.95
C CYS A 145 -2.69 -18.93 -0.75
#